data_AF-W1YQW0-F1
#
_entry.id   AF-W1YQW0-F1
#
_cell.length_a   1.000
_cell.length_b   1.000
_cell.length_c   1.000
_cell.angle_alpha   90.00
_cell.angle_beta   90.00
_cell.angle_gamma   90.00
#
_symmetry.space_group_name_H-M   'P 1'
#
loop_
_entity.id
_entity.type
_entity.pdbx_description
1 polymer ?
#
loop_
_entity_poly.entity_id
_entity_poly.type
_entity_poly.pdbx_seq_one_letter_code
_entity_poly.pdbx_strand_id
1 'polypeptide(L)'
;MIDDHEILNDETLPLLCKVAVSQAEAGAHMVAPSDMMDGRVGAIREALDAAGYTNVSIMSYAAKYASAYYGPFRGAVNSAPKFGDRKSYQM
;
A
#
# COMPACT_ATOMS: atom_id res chain seq x y z
N MET A 1 -4.94 -1.30 8.42
CA MET A 1 -5.88 -1.24 9.56
C MET A 1 -5.22 -1.92 10.74
N ILE A 2 -5.62 -1.59 11.97
CA ILE A 2 -4.98 -2.11 13.18
C ILE A 2 -6.09 -2.53 14.14
N ASP A 3 -6.01 -3.77 14.62
CA ASP A 3 -6.85 -4.29 15.69
C ASP A 3 -6.00 -5.10 16.66
N ASP A 4 -6.14 -4.86 17.95
CA ASP A 4 -5.32 -5.41 19.04
C ASP A 4 -3.82 -5.68 18.71
N HIS A 5 -3.13 -4.65 18.19
CA HIS A 5 -1.72 -4.68 17.78
C HIS A 5 -1.40 -5.54 16.54
N GLU A 6 -2.40 -6.11 15.87
CA GLU A 6 -2.25 -6.79 14.59
C GLU A 6 -2.53 -5.84 13.43
N ILE A 7 -1.77 -6.03 12.34
CA ILE A 7 -2.00 -5.32 11.08
C ILE A 7 -2.94 -6.17 10.25
N LEU A 8 -4.15 -5.68 10.03
CA LEU A 8 -5.20 -6.40 9.33
C LEU A 8 -5.00 -6.34 7.82
N ASN A 9 -4.83 -7.50 7.17
CA ASN A 9 -4.56 -7.59 5.74
C ASN A 9 -5.79 -7.24 4.89
N ASP A 10 -6.83 -8.04 4.99
CA ASP A 10 -7.98 -8.01 4.08
C ASP A 10 -8.80 -6.74 4.28
N GLU A 11 -8.96 -6.29 5.52
CA GLU A 11 -9.64 -5.05 5.89
C GLU A 11 -8.90 -3.81 5.38
N THR A 12 -7.61 -3.93 5.08
CA THR A 12 -6.82 -2.84 4.49
C THR A 12 -7.04 -2.74 2.98
N LEU A 13 -7.32 -3.85 2.27
CA LEU A 13 -7.41 -3.86 0.81
C LEU A 13 -8.47 -2.90 0.25
N PRO A 14 -9.72 -2.82 0.76
CA PRO A 14 -10.71 -1.87 0.26
C PRO A 14 -10.26 -0.42 0.35
N LEU A 15 -9.46 -0.07 1.37
CA LEU A 15 -8.93 1.28 1.53
C LEU A 15 -7.81 1.56 0.52
N LEU A 16 -6.92 0.60 0.28
CA LEU A 16 -5.88 0.71 -0.75
C LEU A 16 -6.49 0.88 -2.15
N CYS A 17 -7.56 0.13 -2.45
CA CYS A 17 -8.30 0.27 -3.71
C CYS A 17 -8.90 1.67 -3.87
N LYS A 18 -9.55 2.21 -2.83
CA LYS A 18 -10.10 3.59 -2.85
C LYS A 18 -9.01 4.63 -3.09
N VAL A 19 -7.85 4.47 -2.46
CA VAL A 19 -6.69 5.38 -2.65
C VAL A 19 -6.17 5.30 -4.08
N ALA A 20 -6.01 4.08 -4.64
CA ALA A 20 -5.54 3.90 -6.01
C ALA A 20 -6.50 4.51 -7.04
N VAL A 21 -7.81 4.29 -6.89
CA VAL A 21 -8.83 4.90 -7.76
C VAL A 21 -8.82 6.42 -7.62
N SER A 22 -8.75 6.96 -6.41
CA SER A 22 -8.67 8.41 -6.19
C SER A 22 -7.44 9.04 -6.85
N GLN A 23 -6.29 8.37 -6.83
CA GLN A 23 -5.09 8.83 -7.54
C GLN A 23 -5.29 8.80 -9.06
N ALA A 24 -5.92 7.76 -9.60
CA ALA A 24 -6.24 7.66 -11.02
C ALA A 24 -7.25 8.74 -11.47
N GLU A 25 -8.28 9.00 -10.67
CA GLU A 25 -9.25 10.09 -10.87
C GLU A 25 -8.55 11.47 -10.93
N ALA A 26 -7.51 11.66 -10.12
CA ALA A 26 -6.69 12.86 -10.13
C ALA A 26 -5.70 12.94 -11.31
N GLY A 27 -5.65 11.94 -12.19
CA GLY A 27 -4.81 11.92 -13.39
C GLY A 27 -3.47 11.19 -13.22
N ALA A 28 -3.31 10.34 -12.19
CA ALA A 28 -2.10 9.53 -12.06
C ALA A 28 -2.01 8.48 -13.18
N HIS A 29 -0.87 8.43 -13.87
CA HIS A 29 -0.59 7.40 -14.87
C HIS A 29 -0.17 6.05 -14.27
N MET A 30 0.23 6.06 -13.00
CA MET A 30 0.74 4.91 -12.28
C MET A 30 0.49 5.04 -10.78
N VAL A 31 0.16 3.93 -10.14
CA VAL A 31 0.09 3.79 -8.68
C VAL A 31 1.19 2.85 -8.20
N ALA A 32 1.80 3.13 -7.05
CA ALA A 32 2.94 2.38 -6.52
C ALA A 32 2.68 1.87 -5.10
N PRO A 33 1.83 0.83 -4.92
CA PRO A 33 1.48 0.32 -3.60
C PRO A 33 2.71 -0.25 -2.89
N SER A 34 3.02 0.31 -1.73
CA SER A 34 4.20 -0.03 -0.90
C SER A 34 3.85 -0.60 0.48
N ASP A 35 2.58 -0.95 0.67
CA ASP A 35 1.98 -1.46 1.91
C ASP A 35 2.43 -2.88 2.28
N MET A 36 2.79 -3.71 1.29
CA MET A 36 3.14 -5.13 1.44
C MET A 36 2.00 -6.04 1.94
N MET A 37 0.74 -5.66 1.75
CA MET A 37 -0.39 -6.56 2.03
C MET A 37 -0.47 -7.69 0.98
N ASP A 38 -0.98 -8.84 1.39
CA ASP A 38 -1.24 -9.96 0.50
C ASP A 38 -2.41 -9.65 -0.41
N GLY A 39 -2.32 -10.08 -1.68
CA GLY A 39 -3.40 -9.90 -2.66
C GLY A 39 -3.62 -8.47 -3.17
N ARG A 40 -2.99 -7.43 -2.59
CA ARG A 40 -3.28 -6.01 -2.95
C ARG A 40 -3.17 -5.69 -4.44
N VAL A 41 -2.23 -6.32 -5.16
CA VAL A 41 -2.04 -6.03 -6.59
C VAL A 41 -3.27 -6.43 -7.40
N GLY A 42 -3.83 -7.61 -7.13
CA GLY A 42 -5.06 -8.08 -7.77
C GLY A 42 -6.24 -7.21 -7.40
N ALA A 43 -6.43 -6.95 -6.10
CA ALA A 43 -7.52 -6.10 -5.62
C ALA A 43 -7.49 -4.67 -6.21
N ILE A 44 -6.30 -4.05 -6.27
CA ILE A 44 -6.12 -2.72 -6.88
C ILE A 44 -6.38 -2.77 -8.38
N ARG A 45 -5.93 -3.81 -9.09
CA ARG A 45 -6.19 -3.97 -10.53
C ARG A 45 -7.68 -4.06 -10.81
N GLU A 46 -8.41 -4.91 -10.10
CA GLU A 46 -9.86 -5.07 -10.23
C GLU A 46 -10.60 -3.75 -9.96
N ALA A 47 -10.20 -3.02 -8.91
CA ALA A 47 -10.82 -1.74 -8.56
C ALA A 47 -10.57 -0.66 -9.63
N LEU A 48 -9.34 -0.55 -10.15
CA LEU A 48 -9.02 0.37 -11.22
C LEU A 48 -9.78 0.01 -12.51
N ASP A 49 -9.89 -1.27 -12.85
CA ASP A 49 -10.65 -1.74 -14.02
C ASP A 49 -12.14 -1.44 -13.88
N ALA A 50 -12.73 -1.70 -12.72
CA ALA A 50 -14.14 -1.40 -12.44
C ALA A 50 -14.45 0.10 -12.53
N ALA A 51 -13.47 0.96 -12.23
CA ALA A 51 -13.57 2.41 -12.35
C ALA A 51 -13.20 2.95 -13.75
N GLY A 52 -12.84 2.09 -14.71
CA GLY A 52 -12.49 2.48 -16.09
C GLY A 52 -11.03 2.90 -16.30
N TYR A 53 -10.16 2.73 -15.31
CA TYR A 53 -8.74 3.10 -15.33
C TYR A 53 -7.83 1.93 -15.74
N THR A 54 -8.16 1.27 -16.85
CA THR A 54 -7.41 0.10 -17.36
C THR A 54 -5.97 0.42 -17.77
N ASN A 55 -5.73 1.66 -18.22
CA ASN A 55 -4.41 2.13 -18.68
C ASN A 55 -3.48 2.60 -17.54
N VAL A 56 -4.00 2.73 -16.31
CA VAL A 56 -3.16 3.12 -15.16
C VAL A 56 -2.31 1.92 -14.74
N SER A 57 -1.00 2.13 -14.70
CA SER A 57 -0.02 1.09 -14.37
C SER A 57 0.06 0.86 -12.86
N ILE A 58 0.42 -0.37 -12.44
CA ILE A 58 0.69 -0.71 -11.03
C ILE A 58 2.17 -1.07 -10.88
N MET A 59 2.94 -0.21 -10.23
CA MET A 59 4.33 -0.49 -9.84
C MET A 59 4.35 -1.08 -8.44
N SER A 60 4.20 -2.40 -8.38
CA SER A 60 4.18 -3.11 -7.10
C SER A 60 5.55 -3.07 -6.41
N TYR A 61 5.58 -2.72 -5.13
CA TYR A 61 6.71 -3.05 -4.27
C TYR A 61 6.64 -4.54 -3.96
N ALA A 62 7.06 -5.36 -4.93
CA ALA A 62 6.97 -6.82 -4.83
C ALA A 62 7.84 -7.40 -3.71
N ALA A 63 9.00 -6.77 -3.47
CA ALA A 63 9.93 -7.12 -2.40
C ALA A 63 10.33 -5.87 -1.62
N LYS A 64 9.73 -5.67 -0.45
CA LYS A 64 10.08 -4.59 0.49
C LYS A 64 10.38 -5.19 1.85
N TYR A 65 11.64 -5.05 2.26
CA TYR A 65 12.17 -5.67 3.47
C TYR A 65 11.99 -4.79 4.70
N ALA A 66 11.84 -5.41 5.88
CA ALA A 66 11.91 -4.78 7.18
C ALA A 66 13.35 -4.35 7.48
N SER A 67 13.76 -3.18 6.97
CA SER A 67 15.15 -2.70 7.07
C SER A 67 15.32 -1.50 8.01
N ALA A 68 16.50 -1.45 8.65
CA ALA A 68 16.96 -0.28 9.41
C ALA A 68 17.29 0.92 8.50
N TYR A 69 17.41 0.73 7.19
CA TYR A 69 17.75 1.79 6.23
C TYR A 69 16.64 2.83 6.02
N TYR A 70 15.44 2.61 6.55
CA TYR A 70 14.32 3.55 6.41
C TYR A 70 14.34 4.74 7.38
N GLY A 71 15.33 4.83 8.29
CA GLY A 71 15.41 5.89 9.31
C GLY A 71 15.24 7.31 8.76
N PRO A 72 16.09 7.77 7.82
CA PRO A 72 15.99 9.12 7.25
C PRO A 72 14.64 9.40 6.58
N PHE A 73 14.10 8.42 5.82
CA PHE A 73 12.81 8.54 5.17
C PHE A 73 11.66 8.71 6.19
N ARG A 74 11.68 7.95 7.29
CA ARG A 74 10.65 8.05 8.35
C ARG A 74 10.62 9.44 8.98
N GLY A 75 11.78 10.08 9.15
CA GLY A 75 11.88 11.46 9.61
C GLY A 75 11.29 12.45 8.60
N ALA A 76 11.58 12.26 7.30
CA ALA A 76 11.10 13.16 6.25
C ALA A 76 9.57 13.19 6.10
N VAL A 77 8.90 12.06 6.30
CA VAL A 77 7.43 11.93 6.14
C VAL A 77 6.68 11.74 7.46
N ASN A 78 7.32 11.97 8.60
CA ASN A 78 6.75 11.78 9.95
C ASN A 78 6.03 10.43 10.11
N SER A 79 6.63 9.34 9.64
CA SER A 79 5.99 8.01 9.50
C SER A 79 6.56 6.93 10.43
N ALA A 80 7.13 7.33 11.56
CA ALA A 80 7.58 6.41 12.59
C ALA A 80 6.43 5.46 13.01
N PRO A 81 6.69 4.15 13.22
CA PRO A 81 5.68 3.23 13.73
C PRO A 81 5.12 3.75 15.06
N LYS A 82 3.79 3.75 15.19
CA LYS A 82 3.12 4.13 16.45
C LYS A 82 3.24 3.06 17.54
N PHE A 83 3.42 1.80 17.14
CA PHE A 83 3.76 0.67 17.99
C PHE A 83 4.52 -0.38 17.17
N GLY A 84 5.24 -1.27 17.86
CA GLY A 84 5.87 -2.45 17.27
C GLY A 84 6.87 -2.17 16.15
N ASP A 85 7.04 -3.17 15.29
CA ASP A 85 7.78 -3.08 14.04
C ASP A 85 6.89 -3.47 12.85
N ARG A 86 7.49 -3.61 11.65
CA ARG A 86 6.75 -3.91 10.41
C ARG A 86 6.99 -5.33 9.90
N LYS A 87 7.58 -6.21 10.70
CA LYS A 87 8.01 -7.55 10.28
C LYS A 87 6.86 -8.54 10.03
N SER A 88 5.64 -8.22 10.48
CA SER A 88 4.48 -9.07 10.20
C SER A 88 4.03 -9.03 8.73
N TYR A 89 4.48 -8.04 7.96
CA TYR A 89 4.10 -7.88 6.55
C TYR A 89 5.27 -7.46 5.64
N GLN A 90 6.34 -6.89 6.19
CA GLN A 90 7.59 -6.67 5.44
C GLN A 90 8.51 -7.88 5.57
N MET A 91 9.20 -8.22 4.49
CA MET A 91 10.12 -9.36 4.41
C MET A 91 11.36 -9.23 5.30
#